data_AF-A0A9E4A3U6-F1
#
_entry.id   AF-A0A9E4A3U6-F1
#
_cell.length_a   1.000
_cell.length_b   1.000
_cell.length_c   1.000
_cell.angle_alpha   90.00
_cell.angle_beta   90.00
_cell.angle_gamma   90.00
#
_symmetry.space_group_name_H-M   'P 1'
#
loop_
_entity.id
_entity.type
_entity.pdbx_description
1 polymer ?
#
loop_
_entity_poly.entity_id
_entity_poly.type
_entity_poly.pdbx_seq_one_letter_code
_entity_poly.pdbx_strand_id
1 'polypeptide(L)'
;MEISLEEQKEQLMREGYVIVRGIIPPDELEQLRGSVDTIIDKAPPSSRVTVTEWVDKQTANAVEFYFDDRTLDFSRRLMDAPDVAPLGMWVLCHSGTGWHRDIHPIDMAPLDGLQEDIQLNGPPYLQWNLALYDDSYLHVIPRSHLRRNNEAESKKERRMGVVPLPGEITVDLKAGDGVIYINAILHSATPNGDEKRRTLHFGYQSFGAEGFTHFFLPDTMGVEFVEHLSPWAAEKCHHFEALHAERHDDVAFTLRAIFEKDVHAFTEGLHRIHRSEHARMTTLVVLSKIAYLIRKYKDSDAEEYTNGPRIQRMADRFTPDELEQLWQRFAVLDRKLQSDTKQYEPLFQSGPMTYFFFDMPQDFSVDDFIASWN
;
A
#
# COMPACT_ATOMS: atom_id res chain seq x y z
N MET A 1 -28.46 -11.02 -8.36
CA MET A 1 -27.74 -12.28 -8.07
C MET A 1 -26.39 -11.82 -7.55
N GLU A 2 -26.09 -12.13 -6.30
CA GLU A 2 -24.79 -11.80 -5.70
C GLU A 2 -23.71 -12.60 -6.45
N ILE A 3 -22.70 -11.92 -6.98
CA ILE A 3 -21.57 -12.57 -7.64
C ILE A 3 -20.73 -13.31 -6.59
N SER A 4 -20.24 -14.49 -6.93
CA SER A 4 -19.39 -15.29 -6.05
C SER A 4 -18.05 -14.61 -5.80
N LEU A 5 -17.34 -15.05 -4.75
CA LEU A 5 -16.00 -14.52 -4.47
C LEU A 5 -15.04 -14.72 -5.65
N GLU A 6 -15.08 -15.87 -6.33
CA GLU A 6 -14.22 -16.12 -7.49
C GLU A 6 -14.54 -15.15 -8.63
N GLU A 7 -15.82 -14.89 -8.90
CA GLU A 7 -16.21 -13.88 -9.89
C GLU A 7 -15.76 -12.47 -9.48
N GLN A 8 -15.79 -12.14 -8.18
CA GLN A 8 -15.28 -10.87 -7.65
C GLN A 8 -13.76 -10.77 -7.80
N LYS A 9 -13.04 -11.85 -7.55
CA LYS A 9 -11.58 -11.92 -7.73
C LYS A 9 -11.19 -11.78 -9.20
N GLU A 10 -11.87 -12.49 -10.10
CA GLU A 10 -11.69 -12.32 -11.54
C GLU A 10 -12.02 -10.90 -12.00
N GLN A 11 -13.07 -10.29 -11.44
CA GLN A 11 -13.41 -8.89 -11.70
C GLN A 11 -12.31 -7.95 -11.20
N LEU A 12 -11.77 -8.15 -10.00
CA LEU A 12 -10.68 -7.35 -9.44
C LEU A 12 -9.46 -7.39 -10.36
N MET A 13 -9.04 -8.60 -10.76
CA MET A 13 -7.89 -8.76 -11.64
C MET A 13 -8.11 -8.17 -13.03
N ARG A 14 -9.34 -8.26 -13.56
CA ARG A 14 -9.68 -7.73 -14.88
C ARG A 14 -9.87 -6.22 -14.90
N GLU A 15 -10.68 -5.68 -13.99
CA GLU A 15 -11.13 -4.28 -13.98
C GLU A 15 -10.33 -3.39 -13.02
N GLY A 16 -9.63 -3.97 -12.06
CA GLY A 16 -8.81 -3.26 -11.07
C GLY A 16 -9.59 -2.84 -9.82
N TYR A 17 -10.90 -3.10 -9.79
CA TYR A 17 -11.76 -2.76 -8.66
C TYR A 17 -13.00 -3.68 -8.57
N VAL A 18 -13.57 -3.77 -7.36
CA VAL A 18 -14.82 -4.48 -7.06
C VAL A 18 -15.67 -3.63 -6.12
N ILE A 19 -16.96 -3.49 -6.41
CA ILE A 19 -17.93 -2.85 -5.51
C ILE A 19 -18.67 -3.95 -4.75
N VAL A 20 -18.69 -3.85 -3.42
CA VAL A 20 -19.42 -4.74 -2.51
C VAL A 20 -20.59 -3.94 -1.93
N ARG A 21 -21.81 -4.37 -2.21
CA ARG A 21 -23.04 -3.67 -1.82
C ARG A 21 -23.51 -4.12 -0.45
N GLY A 22 -23.96 -3.19 0.38
CA GLY A 22 -24.57 -3.47 1.69
C GLY A 22 -23.65 -4.22 2.65
N ILE A 23 -22.34 -3.99 2.59
CA ILE A 23 -21.36 -4.63 3.47
C ILE A 23 -21.59 -4.25 4.94
N ILE A 24 -22.08 -3.03 5.20
CA ILE A 24 -22.61 -2.63 6.52
C ILE A 24 -24.14 -2.71 6.50
N PRO A 25 -24.75 -3.57 7.34
CA PRO A 25 -26.18 -3.58 7.58
C PRO A 25 -26.70 -2.24 8.12
N PRO A 26 -27.93 -1.82 7.77
CA PRO A 26 -28.47 -0.52 8.19
C PRO A 26 -28.49 -0.26 9.71
N ASP A 27 -28.64 -1.30 10.52
CA ASP A 27 -28.66 -1.22 11.98
C ASP A 27 -27.27 -0.98 12.59
N GLU A 28 -26.22 -1.54 11.98
CA GLU A 28 -24.82 -1.29 12.37
C GLU A 28 -24.31 0.08 11.86
N LEU A 29 -24.81 0.51 10.70
CA LEU A 29 -24.39 1.75 10.04
C LEU A 29 -24.59 2.99 10.91
N GLU A 30 -25.73 3.12 11.60
CA GLU A 30 -26.00 4.27 12.47
C GLU A 30 -25.06 4.32 13.68
N GLN A 31 -24.73 3.15 14.25
CA GLN A 31 -23.78 3.09 15.37
C GLN A 31 -22.37 3.48 14.91
N LEU A 32 -21.94 3.02 13.72
CA LEU A 32 -20.66 3.40 13.14
C LEU A 32 -20.60 4.89 12.82
N ARG A 33 -21.67 5.48 12.26
CA ARG A 33 -21.78 6.92 12.03
C ARG A 33 -21.57 7.72 13.30
N GLY A 34 -22.28 7.37 14.38
CA GLY A 34 -22.18 8.06 15.66
C GLY A 34 -20.76 8.04 16.24
N SER A 35 -20.11 6.88 16.22
CA SER A 35 -18.73 6.74 16.71
C SER A 35 -17.72 7.49 15.84
N VAL A 36 -17.85 7.38 14.52
CA VAL A 36 -16.98 8.10 13.59
C VAL A 36 -17.15 9.61 13.72
N ASP A 37 -18.39 10.12 13.77
CA ASP A 37 -18.61 11.55 13.95
C ASP A 37 -18.04 12.04 15.29
N THR A 38 -18.18 11.26 16.36
CA THR A 38 -17.56 11.58 17.67
C THR A 38 -16.04 11.64 17.58
N ILE A 39 -15.40 10.74 16.83
CA ILE A 39 -13.95 10.75 16.57
C ILE A 39 -13.56 12.00 15.76
N ILE A 40 -14.29 12.32 14.70
CA ILE A 40 -14.01 13.50 13.87
C ILE A 40 -14.16 14.79 14.66
N ASP A 41 -15.17 14.90 15.52
CA ASP A 41 -15.43 16.10 16.32
C ASP A 41 -14.33 16.37 17.37
N LYS A 42 -13.61 15.32 17.81
CA LYS A 42 -12.45 15.45 18.71
C LYS A 42 -11.17 15.85 17.96
N ALA A 43 -11.03 15.42 16.71
CA ALA A 43 -9.83 15.62 15.92
C ALA A 43 -9.74 17.07 15.39
N PRO A 44 -8.52 17.60 15.18
CA PRO A 44 -8.32 18.84 14.45
C PRO A 44 -8.94 18.77 13.04
N PRO A 45 -9.52 19.87 12.52
CA PRO A 45 -10.08 19.89 11.17
C PRO A 45 -9.08 19.41 10.12
N SER A 46 -9.43 18.34 9.41
CA SER A 46 -8.59 17.71 8.40
C SER A 46 -9.44 17.08 7.29
N SER A 47 -8.87 16.94 6.10
CA SER A 47 -9.48 16.17 5.00
C SER A 47 -9.51 14.67 5.29
N ARG A 48 -8.60 14.20 6.15
CA ARG A 48 -8.43 12.81 6.56
C ARG A 48 -8.05 12.73 8.02
N VAL A 49 -8.74 11.91 8.81
CA VAL A 49 -8.48 11.71 10.24
C VAL A 49 -8.03 10.27 10.48
N THR A 50 -6.91 10.08 11.19
CA THR A 50 -6.44 8.76 11.64
C THR A 50 -7.28 8.29 12.81
N VAL A 51 -8.02 7.20 12.67
CA VAL A 51 -9.03 6.78 13.67
C VAL A 51 -8.38 6.37 14.99
N THR A 52 -7.22 5.70 14.92
CA THR A 52 -6.52 5.16 16.09
C THR A 52 -5.96 6.22 17.04
N GLU A 53 -5.77 7.46 16.57
CA GLU A 53 -5.29 8.58 17.40
C GLU A 53 -6.37 9.17 18.31
N TRP A 54 -7.65 8.95 18.01
CA TRP A 54 -8.79 9.66 18.63
C TRP A 54 -9.87 8.72 19.19
N VAL A 55 -9.65 7.41 19.07
CA VAL A 55 -10.56 6.37 19.57
C VAL A 55 -10.54 6.32 21.09
N ASP A 56 -11.69 5.98 21.67
CA ASP A 56 -11.85 5.63 23.08
C ASP A 56 -12.81 4.44 23.24
N LYS A 57 -13.09 4.04 24.48
CA LYS A 57 -13.99 2.92 24.77
C LYS A 57 -15.40 3.06 24.21
N GLN A 58 -15.89 4.29 24.01
CA GLN A 58 -17.24 4.53 23.49
C GLN A 58 -17.29 4.44 21.96
N THR A 59 -16.15 4.67 21.31
CA THR A 59 -16.01 4.73 19.85
C THR A 59 -15.21 3.57 19.27
N ALA A 60 -14.87 2.58 20.10
CA ALA A 60 -14.06 1.41 19.75
C ALA A 60 -14.56 0.68 18.50
N ASN A 61 -15.88 0.55 18.33
CA ASN A 61 -16.50 -0.08 17.16
C ASN A 61 -16.03 0.52 15.82
N ALA A 62 -15.65 1.80 15.78
CA ALA A 62 -15.11 2.43 14.57
C ALA A 62 -13.77 1.83 14.15
N VAL A 63 -12.91 1.44 15.11
CA VAL A 63 -11.64 0.75 14.87
C VAL A 63 -11.85 -0.75 14.66
N GLU A 64 -12.69 -1.37 15.47
CA GLU A 64 -12.94 -2.81 15.40
C GLU A 64 -13.55 -3.25 14.06
N PHE A 65 -14.30 -2.36 13.40
CA PHE A 65 -14.85 -2.65 12.07
C PHE A 65 -13.77 -2.89 11.00
N TYR A 66 -12.57 -2.30 11.15
CA TYR A 66 -11.45 -2.60 10.24
C TYR A 66 -10.90 -4.03 10.43
N PHE A 67 -11.30 -4.74 11.48
CA PHE A 67 -10.89 -6.11 11.75
C PHE A 67 -12.01 -7.11 11.44
N ASP A 68 -13.15 -6.63 10.97
CA ASP A 68 -14.32 -7.44 10.67
C ASP A 68 -14.07 -8.35 9.46
N ASP A 69 -14.48 -9.61 9.53
CA ASP A 69 -14.24 -10.59 8.47
C ASP A 69 -14.91 -10.22 7.14
N ARG A 70 -15.96 -9.37 7.16
CA ARG A 70 -16.59 -8.84 5.94
C ARG A 70 -15.61 -8.06 5.06
N THR A 71 -14.59 -7.44 5.65
CA THR A 71 -13.52 -6.73 4.93
C THR A 71 -12.20 -7.48 5.03
N LEU A 72 -11.83 -7.97 6.21
CA LEU A 72 -10.54 -8.60 6.50
C LEU A 72 -10.41 -9.99 5.83
N ASP A 73 -11.28 -10.95 6.17
CA ASP A 73 -11.26 -12.28 5.54
C ASP A 73 -11.60 -12.20 4.05
N PHE A 74 -12.51 -11.29 3.68
CA PHE A 74 -12.80 -11.03 2.28
C PHE A 74 -11.54 -10.63 1.49
N SER A 75 -10.74 -9.68 2.01
CA SER A 75 -9.49 -9.26 1.37
C SER A 75 -8.41 -10.33 1.41
N ARG A 76 -8.31 -11.08 2.51
CA ARG A 76 -7.42 -12.23 2.63
C ARG A 76 -7.67 -13.25 1.52
N ARG A 77 -8.93 -13.57 1.25
CA ARG A 77 -9.31 -14.51 0.19
C ARG A 77 -9.15 -13.93 -1.21
N LEU A 78 -9.39 -12.63 -1.40
CA LEU A 78 -9.11 -11.97 -2.69
C LEU A 78 -7.61 -11.96 -3.05
N MET A 79 -6.74 -11.82 -2.05
CA MET A 79 -5.29 -11.82 -2.22
C MET A 79 -4.64 -13.21 -2.17
N ASP A 80 -5.42 -14.29 -2.01
CA ASP A 80 -4.91 -15.66 -1.75
C ASP A 80 -3.86 -15.74 -0.63
N ALA A 81 -4.02 -14.89 0.39
CA ALA A 81 -3.03 -14.78 1.45
C ALA A 81 -3.37 -15.72 2.63
N PRO A 82 -2.37 -16.35 3.26
CA PRO A 82 -2.55 -16.96 4.57
C PRO A 82 -3.06 -15.97 5.62
N ASP A 83 -2.54 -14.74 5.61
CA ASP A 83 -2.93 -13.70 6.56
C ASP A 83 -2.90 -12.30 5.91
N VAL A 84 -3.57 -11.35 6.56
CA VAL A 84 -3.59 -9.94 6.15
C VAL A 84 -3.58 -9.03 7.37
N ALA A 85 -2.94 -7.87 7.26
CA ALA A 85 -2.99 -6.84 8.30
C ALA A 85 -3.51 -5.51 7.72
N PRO A 86 -4.32 -4.75 8.48
CA PRO A 86 -4.75 -3.43 8.08
C PRO A 86 -3.56 -2.48 8.00
N LEU A 87 -3.55 -1.66 6.96
CA LEU A 87 -2.59 -0.60 6.75
C LEU A 87 -3.33 0.71 6.50
N GLY A 88 -3.06 1.68 7.37
CA GLY A 88 -3.74 2.95 7.37
C GLY A 88 -5.19 2.81 7.80
N MET A 89 -5.59 3.52 8.85
CA MET A 89 -6.96 3.48 9.35
C MET A 89 -7.48 4.90 9.41
N TRP A 90 -8.12 5.32 8.33
CA TRP A 90 -8.52 6.71 8.16
C TRP A 90 -10.00 6.87 7.89
N VAL A 91 -10.55 8.02 8.26
CA VAL A 91 -11.82 8.49 7.74
C VAL A 91 -11.55 9.68 6.81
N LEU A 92 -12.04 9.57 5.57
CA LEU A 92 -12.06 10.69 4.64
C LEU A 92 -13.26 11.59 4.97
N CYS A 93 -12.96 12.84 5.35
CA CYS A 93 -13.93 13.88 5.66
C CYS A 93 -14.18 14.81 4.46
N HIS A 94 -13.16 14.95 3.62
CA HIS A 94 -13.23 15.66 2.36
C HIS A 94 -12.69 14.78 1.23
N SER A 95 -13.00 15.17 0.00
CA SER A 95 -12.54 14.55 -1.24
C SER A 95 -11.91 15.62 -2.11
N GLY A 96 -11.10 15.19 -3.07
CA GLY A 96 -10.35 16.07 -3.93
C GLY A 96 -8.96 15.53 -4.16
N THR A 97 -8.75 14.86 -5.28
CA THR A 97 -7.43 14.44 -5.73
C THR A 97 -7.41 14.53 -7.25
N GLY A 98 -6.27 14.92 -7.82
CA GLY A 98 -6.09 14.77 -9.27
C GLY A 98 -5.96 13.30 -9.66
N TRP A 99 -6.07 13.01 -10.96
CA TRP A 99 -5.73 11.68 -11.48
C TRP A 99 -4.34 11.26 -11.03
N HIS A 100 -4.26 10.06 -10.46
CA HIS A 100 -3.00 9.46 -10.06
C HIS A 100 -3.09 7.94 -9.93
N ARG A 101 -1.92 7.32 -9.80
CA ARG A 101 -1.73 5.98 -9.25
C ARG A 101 -1.05 6.13 -7.89
N ASP A 102 -1.38 5.27 -6.94
CA ASP A 102 -0.66 5.20 -5.66
C ASP A 102 0.63 4.38 -5.83
N ILE A 103 1.46 4.81 -6.79
CA ILE A 103 2.75 4.22 -7.18
C ILE A 103 3.80 5.32 -7.17
N HIS A 104 4.96 5.01 -6.59
CA HIS A 104 6.00 5.99 -6.32
C HIS A 104 7.41 5.40 -6.61
N PRO A 105 7.93 5.50 -7.86
CA PRO A 105 9.18 4.83 -8.26
C PRO A 105 10.44 5.17 -7.45
N ILE A 106 10.39 6.23 -6.63
CA ILE A 106 11.46 6.57 -5.70
C ILE A 106 11.55 5.58 -4.53
N ASP A 107 10.45 4.94 -4.14
CA ASP A 107 10.35 4.00 -3.01
C ASP A 107 9.66 2.66 -3.37
N MET A 108 9.15 2.50 -4.59
CA MET A 108 8.59 1.28 -5.17
C MET A 108 9.34 0.86 -6.44
N ALA A 109 9.08 -0.36 -6.94
CA ALA A 109 9.55 -0.76 -8.26
C ALA A 109 8.82 -0.01 -9.39
N PRO A 110 9.44 0.14 -10.58
CA PRO A 110 8.78 0.65 -11.78
C PRO A 110 7.47 -0.08 -12.10
N LEU A 111 6.51 0.63 -12.70
CA LEU A 111 5.14 0.14 -12.87
C LEU A 111 5.06 -1.22 -13.57
N ASP A 112 5.86 -1.47 -14.61
CA ASP A 112 5.77 -2.74 -15.36
C ASP A 112 6.09 -3.95 -14.48
N GLY A 113 7.07 -3.82 -13.58
CA GLY A 113 7.41 -4.89 -12.63
C GLY A 113 6.28 -5.13 -11.63
N LEU A 114 5.68 -4.04 -11.11
CA LEU A 114 4.52 -4.16 -10.23
C LEU A 114 3.33 -4.83 -10.92
N GLN A 115 3.10 -4.51 -12.19
CA GLN A 115 2.02 -5.11 -12.99
C GLN A 115 2.25 -6.60 -13.23
N GLU A 116 3.47 -6.98 -13.59
CA GLU A 116 3.87 -8.38 -13.76
C GLU A 116 3.68 -9.17 -12.45
N ASP A 117 4.15 -8.63 -11.33
CA ASP A 117 4.05 -9.28 -10.02
C ASP A 117 2.60 -9.47 -9.60
N ILE A 118 1.74 -8.43 -9.75
CA ILE A 118 0.30 -8.55 -9.47
C ILE A 118 -0.35 -9.61 -10.35
N GLN A 119 0.00 -9.66 -11.65
CA GLN A 119 -0.58 -10.61 -12.58
C GLN A 119 -0.20 -12.06 -12.25
N LEU A 120 1.04 -12.31 -11.84
CA LEU A 120 1.56 -13.66 -11.59
C LEU A 120 1.31 -14.15 -10.17
N ASN A 121 1.38 -13.25 -9.19
CA ASN A 121 1.42 -13.58 -7.77
C ASN A 121 0.25 -13.00 -6.96
N GLY A 122 -0.64 -12.24 -7.60
CA GLY A 122 -1.75 -11.54 -6.96
C GLY A 122 -1.33 -10.21 -6.33
N PRO A 123 -2.31 -9.35 -5.96
CA PRO A 123 -2.03 -8.06 -5.35
C PRO A 123 -1.55 -8.24 -3.90
N PRO A 124 -0.38 -7.68 -3.50
CA PRO A 124 0.09 -7.76 -2.12
C PRO A 124 -0.59 -6.72 -1.20
N TYR A 125 -1.38 -5.82 -1.78
CA TYR A 125 -2.11 -4.78 -1.09
C TYR A 125 -3.41 -4.45 -1.82
N LEU A 126 -4.49 -4.29 -1.07
CA LEU A 126 -5.79 -3.85 -1.58
C LEU A 126 -6.32 -2.67 -0.79
N GLN A 127 -6.71 -1.62 -1.50
CA GLN A 127 -7.24 -0.39 -0.93
C GLN A 127 -8.76 -0.43 -0.86
N TRP A 128 -9.31 0.07 0.24
CA TRP A 128 -10.73 0.14 0.53
C TRP A 128 -11.20 1.58 0.66
N ASN A 129 -12.38 1.84 0.09
CA ASN A 129 -13.24 2.95 0.50
C ASN A 129 -14.59 2.36 0.91
N LEU A 130 -14.99 2.59 2.15
CA LEU A 130 -16.25 2.10 2.68
C LEU A 130 -17.12 3.27 3.13
N ALA A 131 -18.25 3.45 2.47
CA ALA A 131 -19.08 4.64 2.53
C ALA A 131 -20.03 4.59 3.73
N LEU A 132 -19.88 5.49 4.70
CA LEU A 132 -20.86 5.63 5.79
C LEU A 132 -22.03 6.53 5.40
N TYR A 133 -21.86 7.38 4.41
CA TYR A 133 -22.90 8.15 3.74
C TYR A 133 -22.76 7.90 2.23
N ASP A 134 -23.76 8.23 1.42
CA ASP A 134 -23.63 8.13 -0.04
C ASP A 134 -22.33 8.82 -0.51
N ASP A 135 -21.50 8.08 -1.25
CA ASP A 135 -20.19 8.52 -1.72
C ASP A 135 -20.10 8.22 -3.22
N SER A 136 -20.11 9.28 -4.02
CA SER A 136 -19.96 9.20 -5.49
C SER A 136 -18.79 10.06 -5.98
N TYR A 137 -17.78 10.25 -5.12
CA TYR A 137 -16.68 11.19 -5.40
C TYR A 137 -15.49 10.53 -6.06
N LEU A 138 -15.30 9.22 -5.90
CA LEU A 138 -14.19 8.47 -6.48
C LEU A 138 -14.46 8.16 -7.96
N HIS A 139 -13.46 8.42 -8.80
CA HIS A 139 -13.44 8.09 -10.22
C HIS A 139 -12.28 7.15 -10.47
N VAL A 140 -12.49 6.15 -11.33
CA VAL A 140 -11.45 5.21 -11.73
C VAL A 140 -11.42 5.05 -13.25
N ILE A 141 -10.26 4.69 -13.80
CA ILE A 141 -10.14 4.16 -15.15
C ILE A 141 -10.03 2.63 -15.03
N PRO A 142 -11.08 1.86 -15.36
CA PRO A 142 -11.01 0.41 -15.33
C PRO A 142 -9.85 -0.11 -16.18
N ARG A 143 -9.23 -1.21 -15.73
CA ARG A 143 -8.12 -1.90 -16.42
C ARG A 143 -6.83 -1.10 -16.55
N SER A 144 -6.77 0.12 -16.00
CA SER A 144 -5.55 0.93 -16.05
C SER A 144 -4.41 0.33 -15.25
N HIS A 145 -4.69 -0.52 -14.26
CA HIS A 145 -3.67 -1.27 -13.52
C HIS A 145 -2.95 -2.32 -14.38
N LEU A 146 -3.45 -2.66 -15.58
CA LEU A 146 -2.83 -3.65 -16.49
C LEU A 146 -1.96 -3.02 -17.59
N ARG A 147 -1.83 -1.69 -17.60
CA ARG A 147 -1.13 -0.97 -18.68
C ARG A 147 -0.45 0.29 -18.19
N ARG A 148 0.51 0.76 -18.97
CA ARG A 148 1.04 2.12 -18.87
C ARG A 148 -0.05 3.16 -19.20
N ASN A 149 0.25 4.42 -18.90
CA ASN A 149 -0.60 5.53 -19.32
C ASN A 149 -0.72 5.57 -20.85
N ASN A 150 -1.91 5.87 -21.36
CA ASN A 150 -2.11 6.08 -22.80
C ASN A 150 -1.81 7.54 -23.19
N GLU A 151 -1.83 7.83 -24.49
CA GLU A 151 -1.51 9.17 -25.01
C GLU A 151 -2.41 10.29 -24.43
N ALA A 152 -3.69 10.01 -24.15
CA ALA A 152 -4.60 11.00 -23.58
C ALA A 152 -4.28 11.28 -22.11
N GLU A 153 -3.93 10.24 -21.35
CA GLU A 153 -3.55 10.29 -19.94
C GLU A 153 -2.19 10.98 -19.75
N SER A 154 -1.18 10.65 -20.55
CA SER A 154 0.16 11.27 -20.50
C SER A 154 0.17 12.74 -20.95
N LYS A 155 -0.96 13.28 -21.43
CA LYS A 155 -1.15 14.72 -21.69
C LYS A 155 -1.80 15.47 -20.52
N LYS A 156 -2.21 14.77 -19.46
CA LYS A 156 -2.88 15.38 -18.30
C LYS A 156 -1.88 15.68 -17.20
N GLU A 157 -1.82 16.94 -16.79
CA GLU A 157 -1.15 17.30 -15.55
C GLU A 157 -1.99 16.93 -14.33
N ARG A 158 -1.33 16.45 -13.27
CA ARG A 158 -2.00 16.21 -11.98
C ARG A 158 -2.46 17.55 -11.41
N ARG A 159 -3.78 17.72 -11.26
CA ARG A 159 -4.41 18.91 -10.67
C ARG A 159 -5.54 18.49 -9.77
N MET A 160 -5.79 19.23 -8.69
CA MET A 160 -6.89 18.91 -7.76
C MET A 160 -8.24 18.87 -8.49
N GLY A 161 -8.98 17.79 -8.26
CA GLY A 161 -10.26 17.51 -8.91
C GLY A 161 -10.14 16.68 -10.19
N VAL A 162 -11.30 16.32 -10.75
CA VAL A 162 -11.38 15.44 -11.91
C VAL A 162 -11.39 16.26 -13.19
N VAL A 163 -10.45 15.96 -14.07
CA VAL A 163 -10.52 16.34 -15.48
C VAL A 163 -10.98 15.11 -16.25
N PRO A 164 -12.06 15.18 -17.06
CA PRO A 164 -12.58 14.01 -17.74
C PRO A 164 -11.52 13.25 -18.55
N LEU A 165 -11.47 11.95 -18.36
CA LEU A 165 -10.65 11.01 -19.12
C LEU A 165 -11.52 9.97 -19.85
N PRO A 166 -11.15 9.57 -21.09
CA PRO A 166 -11.89 8.55 -21.82
C PRO A 166 -11.96 7.23 -21.04
N GLY A 167 -13.18 6.70 -20.88
CA GLY A 167 -13.41 5.44 -20.16
C GLY A 167 -13.44 5.58 -18.64
N GLU A 168 -13.44 6.80 -18.11
CA GLU A 168 -13.66 7.01 -16.67
C GLU A 168 -15.04 6.52 -16.24
N ILE A 169 -15.12 6.03 -15.02
CA ILE A 169 -16.36 5.74 -14.34
C ILE A 169 -16.36 6.39 -12.97
N THR A 170 -17.54 6.87 -12.56
CA THR A 170 -17.79 7.25 -11.17
C THR A 170 -18.13 6.00 -10.37
N VAL A 171 -17.46 5.82 -9.23
CA VAL A 171 -17.80 4.78 -8.25
C VAL A 171 -18.94 5.32 -7.38
N ASP A 172 -20.19 5.01 -7.73
CA ASP A 172 -21.38 5.39 -6.95
C ASP A 172 -21.65 4.37 -5.84
N LEU A 173 -21.31 4.73 -4.60
CA LEU A 173 -21.54 3.96 -3.38
C LEU A 173 -22.73 4.54 -2.62
N LYS A 174 -23.65 3.67 -2.20
CA LYS A 174 -24.65 4.00 -1.19
C LYS A 174 -24.07 3.81 0.20
N ALA A 175 -24.68 4.45 1.17
CA ALA A 175 -24.30 4.25 2.56
C ALA A 175 -24.36 2.75 2.93
N GLY A 176 -23.25 2.24 3.47
CA GLY A 176 -23.04 0.83 3.77
C GLY A 176 -22.42 0.02 2.62
N ASP A 177 -22.13 0.62 1.46
CA ASP A 177 -21.37 -0.03 0.38
C ASP A 177 -19.86 0.18 0.56
N GLY A 178 -19.07 -0.69 -0.08
CA GLY A 178 -17.61 -0.56 -0.17
C GLY A 178 -17.12 -0.74 -1.60
N VAL A 179 -15.95 -0.16 -1.90
CA VAL A 179 -15.16 -0.48 -3.09
C VAL A 179 -13.76 -0.88 -2.68
N ILE A 180 -13.24 -1.87 -3.38
CA ILE A 180 -11.90 -2.41 -3.22
C ILE A 180 -11.19 -2.20 -4.54
N TYR A 181 -9.93 -1.79 -4.52
CA TYR A 181 -9.17 -1.59 -5.74
C TYR A 181 -7.69 -1.83 -5.56
N ILE A 182 -7.05 -2.20 -6.66
CA ILE A 182 -5.61 -2.32 -6.77
C ILE A 182 -5.03 -0.91 -6.81
N ASN A 183 -4.10 -0.58 -5.91
CA ASN A 183 -3.52 0.77 -5.76
C ASN A 183 -2.84 1.30 -7.04
N ALA A 184 -2.43 0.41 -7.93
CA ALA A 184 -1.89 0.76 -9.25
C ALA A 184 -2.96 1.31 -10.23
N ILE A 185 -4.26 1.20 -9.94
CA ILE A 185 -5.32 1.74 -10.81
C ILE A 185 -5.24 3.27 -10.86
N LEU A 186 -5.44 3.85 -12.05
CA LEU A 186 -5.66 5.28 -12.19
C LEU A 186 -6.98 5.66 -11.54
N HIS A 187 -6.91 6.59 -10.59
CA HIS A 187 -8.07 7.08 -9.87
C HIS A 187 -7.92 8.57 -9.50
N SER A 188 -9.05 9.20 -9.21
CA SER A 188 -9.16 10.62 -8.85
C SER A 188 -10.40 10.81 -7.98
N ALA A 189 -10.46 11.89 -7.21
CA ALA A 189 -11.64 12.22 -6.43
C ALA A 189 -12.13 13.64 -6.76
N THR A 190 -13.41 13.77 -7.10
CA THR A 190 -14.07 15.08 -7.22
C THR A 190 -14.22 15.69 -5.83
N PRO A 191 -14.01 17.01 -5.65
CA PRO A 191 -14.31 17.65 -4.37
C PRO A 191 -15.79 17.55 -4.00
N ASN A 192 -16.07 17.21 -2.73
CA ASN A 192 -17.44 17.07 -2.20
C ASN A 192 -18.09 18.40 -1.79
N GLY A 193 -17.35 19.53 -1.88
CA GLY A 193 -17.85 20.82 -1.43
C GLY A 193 -18.31 20.76 0.03
N ASP A 194 -19.55 21.19 0.28
CA ASP A 194 -20.18 21.22 1.60
C ASP A 194 -20.93 19.92 1.95
N GLU A 195 -20.99 18.93 1.04
CA GLU A 195 -21.68 17.67 1.30
C GLU A 195 -20.92 16.83 2.34
N LYS A 196 -21.64 16.36 3.37
CA LYS A 196 -21.03 15.56 4.45
C LYS A 196 -20.53 14.24 3.88
N ARG A 197 -19.23 13.99 4.04
CA ARG A 197 -18.58 12.74 3.69
C ARG A 197 -17.97 12.09 4.93
N ARG A 198 -18.22 10.79 5.10
CA ARG A 198 -17.48 9.91 6.01
C ARG A 198 -17.27 8.60 5.29
N THR A 199 -16.04 8.33 4.90
CA THR A 199 -15.67 7.10 4.20
C THR A 199 -14.49 6.51 4.92
N LEU A 200 -14.66 5.29 5.46
CA LEU A 200 -13.54 4.54 6.02
C LEU A 200 -12.60 4.22 4.87
N HIS A 201 -11.34 4.59 5.01
CA HIS A 201 -10.31 4.44 4.01
C HIS A 201 -9.10 3.78 4.64
N PHE A 202 -8.71 2.66 4.06
CA PHE A 202 -7.68 1.77 4.57
C PHE A 202 -7.20 0.88 3.43
N GLY A 203 -6.21 0.05 3.69
CA GLY A 203 -6.05 -1.16 2.90
C GLY A 203 -5.60 -2.33 3.74
N TYR A 204 -5.50 -3.48 3.11
CA TYR A 204 -4.92 -4.67 3.73
C TYR A 204 -3.69 -5.08 2.96
N GLN A 205 -2.62 -5.37 3.70
CA GLN A 205 -1.40 -5.94 3.18
C GLN A 205 -1.41 -7.46 3.41
N SER A 206 -0.99 -8.24 2.41
CA SER A 206 -0.90 -9.69 2.53
C SER A 206 0.34 -10.15 3.30
N PHE A 207 0.23 -11.32 3.95
CA PHE A 207 1.32 -12.01 4.65
C PHE A 207 1.33 -13.49 4.27
N GLY A 208 2.51 -13.97 3.89
CA GLY A 208 2.70 -15.33 3.38
C GLY A 208 2.11 -15.59 2.00
N ALA A 209 1.73 -14.56 1.25
CA ALA A 209 1.29 -14.70 -0.13
C ALA A 209 2.48 -15.06 -1.06
N GLU A 210 2.17 -15.35 -2.33
CA GLU A 210 3.18 -15.69 -3.33
C GLU A 210 4.16 -14.54 -3.61
N GLY A 211 3.63 -13.31 -3.71
CA GLY A 211 4.41 -12.09 -3.92
C GLY A 211 4.79 -11.36 -2.63
N PHE A 212 5.72 -10.41 -2.75
CA PHE A 212 6.11 -9.51 -1.66
C PHE A 212 5.38 -8.16 -1.74
N THR A 213 5.45 -7.36 -0.68
CA THR A 213 4.94 -5.99 -0.69
C THR A 213 5.68 -5.10 -1.69
N HIS A 214 4.96 -4.17 -2.32
CA HIS A 214 5.48 -3.25 -3.34
C HIS A 214 6.04 -1.95 -2.80
N PHE A 215 5.84 -1.70 -1.52
CA PHE A 215 6.26 -0.47 -0.84
C PHE A 215 7.13 -0.77 0.36
N PHE A 216 7.85 0.26 0.80
CA PHE A 216 8.65 0.27 2.01
C PHE A 216 7.87 -0.25 3.24
N LEU A 217 8.56 -0.86 4.21
CA LEU A 217 8.00 -1.40 5.46
C LEU A 217 7.10 -0.37 6.17
N PRO A 218 5.78 -0.43 5.98
CA PRO A 218 4.94 0.69 6.34
C PRO A 218 4.79 0.79 7.86
N ASP A 219 4.39 1.96 8.33
CA ASP A 219 3.90 2.10 9.69
C ASP A 219 2.67 1.23 9.90
N THR A 220 2.70 0.41 10.93
CA THR A 220 1.50 -0.30 11.37
C THR A 220 0.56 0.67 12.06
N MET A 221 -0.65 0.20 12.32
CA MET A 221 -1.59 0.92 13.16
C MET A 221 -1.09 1.17 14.60
N GLY A 222 -0.14 0.38 15.11
CA GLY A 222 0.35 0.45 16.49
C GLY A 222 -0.55 -0.30 17.48
N VAL A 223 -0.20 -0.22 18.77
CA VAL A 223 -0.94 -0.87 19.87
C VAL A 223 -1.28 0.08 21.01
N GLU A 224 -1.04 1.38 20.84
CA GLU A 224 -1.23 2.39 21.87
C GLU A 224 -2.70 2.56 22.26
N PHE A 225 -3.62 2.19 21.36
CA PHE A 225 -5.08 2.33 21.53
C PHE A 225 -5.78 1.03 21.97
N VAL A 226 -5.07 -0.09 22.13
CA VAL A 226 -5.71 -1.41 22.36
C VAL A 226 -6.50 -1.48 23.67
N GLU A 227 -6.16 -0.66 24.66
CA GLU A 227 -6.90 -0.58 25.93
C GLU A 227 -8.34 -0.04 25.79
N HIS A 228 -8.64 0.58 24.65
CA HIS A 228 -9.97 1.07 24.31
C HIS A 228 -10.83 0.01 23.64
N LEU A 229 -10.23 -1.08 23.14
CA LEU A 229 -10.90 -2.08 22.34
C LEU A 229 -11.42 -3.26 23.18
N SER A 230 -12.29 -4.06 22.57
CA SER A 230 -12.65 -5.38 23.09
C SER A 230 -11.44 -6.33 23.13
N PRO A 231 -11.47 -7.37 23.97
CA PRO A 231 -10.38 -8.35 24.06
C PRO A 231 -10.05 -9.02 22.71
N TRP A 232 -11.06 -9.31 21.89
CA TRP A 232 -10.87 -9.90 20.56
C TRP A 232 -10.11 -8.95 19.62
N ALA A 233 -10.49 -7.67 19.61
CA ALA A 233 -9.84 -6.69 18.76
C ALA A 233 -8.41 -6.40 19.24
N ALA A 234 -8.17 -6.35 20.55
CA ALA A 234 -6.82 -6.23 21.11
C ALA A 234 -5.93 -7.43 20.71
N GLU A 235 -6.46 -8.65 20.73
CA GLU A 235 -5.75 -9.85 20.25
C GLU A 235 -5.39 -9.74 18.76
N LYS A 236 -6.32 -9.27 17.93
CA LYS A 236 -6.06 -8.98 16.51
C LYS A 236 -4.94 -7.94 16.34
N CYS A 237 -4.93 -6.87 17.12
CA CYS A 237 -3.85 -5.88 17.05
C CYS A 237 -2.47 -6.48 17.34
N HIS A 238 -2.36 -7.31 18.39
CA HIS A 238 -1.11 -7.98 18.72
C HIS A 238 -0.68 -8.99 17.65
N HIS A 239 -1.65 -9.70 17.06
CA HIS A 239 -1.39 -10.59 15.93
C HIS A 239 -0.83 -9.84 14.71
N PHE A 240 -1.43 -8.71 14.35
CA PHE A 240 -0.92 -7.87 13.26
C PHE A 240 0.49 -7.34 13.54
N GLU A 241 0.78 -6.85 14.75
CA GLU A 241 2.16 -6.46 15.09
C GLU A 241 3.15 -7.62 14.98
N ALA A 242 2.75 -8.84 15.36
CA ALA A 242 3.60 -10.02 15.23
C ALA A 242 3.91 -10.34 13.76
N LEU A 243 2.91 -10.27 12.87
CA LEU A 243 3.10 -10.44 11.43
C LEU A 243 4.11 -9.43 10.86
N HIS A 244 3.97 -8.16 11.24
CA HIS A 244 4.90 -7.11 10.80
C HIS A 244 6.31 -7.30 11.39
N ALA A 245 6.42 -7.72 12.65
CA ALA A 245 7.71 -8.01 13.28
C ALA A 245 8.44 -9.18 12.58
N GLU A 246 7.74 -10.27 12.29
CA GLU A 246 8.29 -11.41 11.54
C GLU A 246 8.78 -10.99 10.15
N ARG A 247 7.98 -10.21 9.42
CA ARG A 247 8.40 -9.66 8.12
C ARG A 247 9.67 -8.80 8.24
N HIS A 248 9.78 -7.98 9.29
CA HIS A 248 10.98 -7.17 9.51
C HIS A 248 12.19 -8.05 9.79
N ASP A 249 12.02 -9.14 10.53
CA ASP A 249 13.10 -10.10 10.78
C ASP A 249 13.56 -10.78 9.48
N ASP A 250 12.63 -11.20 8.63
CA ASP A 250 12.97 -11.81 7.33
C ASP A 250 13.62 -10.83 6.36
N VAL A 251 13.17 -9.56 6.32
CA VAL A 251 13.82 -8.50 5.54
C VAL A 251 15.24 -8.25 6.07
N ALA A 252 15.42 -8.13 7.38
CA ALA A 252 16.73 -7.93 7.98
C ALA A 252 17.68 -9.10 7.69
N PHE A 253 17.17 -10.33 7.79
CA PHE A 253 17.90 -11.55 7.43
C PHE A 253 18.35 -11.52 5.96
N THR A 254 17.45 -11.16 5.04
CA THR A 254 17.75 -11.08 3.61
C THR A 254 18.79 -10.00 3.31
N LEU A 255 18.66 -8.81 3.90
CA LEU A 255 19.65 -7.72 3.75
C LEU A 255 21.02 -8.11 4.32
N ARG A 256 21.04 -8.82 5.46
CA ARG A 256 22.28 -9.34 6.07
C ARG A 256 23.00 -10.32 5.15
N ALA A 257 22.27 -11.24 4.51
CA ALA A 257 22.83 -12.16 3.53
C ALA A 257 23.44 -11.45 2.30
N ILE A 258 22.78 -10.39 1.80
CA ILE A 258 23.31 -9.55 0.70
C ILE A 258 24.60 -8.84 1.13
N PHE A 259 24.62 -8.28 2.34
CA PHE A 259 25.82 -7.65 2.90
C PHE A 259 27.00 -8.64 2.98
N GLU A 260 26.75 -9.84 3.50
CA GLU A 260 27.74 -10.93 3.69
C GLU A 260 28.12 -11.65 2.39
N LYS A 261 27.41 -11.38 1.29
CA LYS A 261 27.51 -12.12 0.02
C LYS A 261 27.18 -13.61 0.14
N ASP A 262 26.34 -13.97 1.11
CA ASP A 262 25.89 -15.35 1.29
C ASP A 262 24.71 -15.64 0.35
N VAL A 263 25.03 -16.28 -0.78
CA VAL A 263 24.05 -16.64 -1.82
C VAL A 263 22.99 -17.62 -1.29
N HIS A 264 23.38 -18.54 -0.42
CA HIS A 264 22.44 -19.53 0.11
C HIS A 264 21.45 -18.87 1.07
N ALA A 265 21.95 -18.10 2.05
CA ALA A 265 21.10 -17.35 2.98
C ALA A 265 20.23 -16.32 2.24
N PHE A 266 20.74 -15.69 1.19
CA PHE A 266 19.96 -14.75 0.38
C PHE A 266 18.82 -15.45 -0.36
N THR A 267 19.07 -16.61 -0.97
CA THR A 267 18.04 -17.39 -1.67
C THR A 267 16.93 -17.83 -0.71
N GLU A 268 17.31 -18.30 0.47
CA GLU A 268 16.37 -18.66 1.54
C GLU A 268 15.55 -17.45 2.00
N GLY A 269 16.21 -16.31 2.27
CA GLY A 269 15.54 -15.08 2.70
C GLY A 269 14.56 -14.56 1.65
N LEU A 270 14.97 -14.56 0.37
CA LEU A 270 14.14 -14.16 -0.75
C LEU A 270 12.90 -15.06 -0.88
N HIS A 271 13.04 -16.38 -0.70
CA HIS A 271 11.91 -17.30 -0.73
C HIS A 271 10.93 -17.09 0.45
N ARG A 272 11.41 -16.69 1.63
CA ARG A 272 10.54 -16.39 2.79
C ARG A 272 9.62 -15.19 2.52
N ILE A 273 10.17 -14.13 1.93
CA ILE A 273 9.44 -12.88 1.70
C ILE A 273 8.71 -12.85 0.35
N HIS A 274 9.19 -13.59 -0.65
CA HIS A 274 8.61 -13.74 -1.99
C HIS A 274 8.66 -15.23 -2.38
N ARG A 275 7.58 -15.95 -2.11
CA ARG A 275 7.52 -17.41 -2.24
C ARG A 275 7.61 -17.86 -3.69
N SER A 276 6.87 -17.20 -4.58
CA SER A 276 6.91 -17.44 -6.02
C SER A 276 8.31 -17.21 -6.59
N GLU A 277 8.66 -17.97 -7.62
CA GLU A 277 9.91 -17.78 -8.38
C GLU A 277 9.81 -16.67 -9.43
N HIS A 278 8.59 -16.22 -9.72
CA HIS A 278 8.32 -15.20 -10.73
C HIS A 278 8.37 -13.79 -10.14
N ALA A 279 8.74 -12.80 -10.97
CA ALA A 279 8.76 -11.38 -10.61
C ALA A 279 9.63 -10.96 -9.40
N ARG A 280 10.49 -11.83 -8.85
CA ARG A 280 11.37 -11.54 -7.69
C ARG A 280 12.27 -10.30 -7.83
N MET A 281 12.51 -9.81 -9.05
CA MET A 281 13.23 -8.55 -9.26
C MET A 281 12.49 -7.36 -8.62
N THR A 282 11.16 -7.35 -8.54
CA THR A 282 10.39 -6.31 -7.83
C THR A 282 10.81 -6.23 -6.36
N THR A 283 10.96 -7.38 -5.70
CA THR A 283 11.44 -7.48 -4.32
C THR A 283 12.85 -6.94 -4.16
N LEU A 284 13.76 -7.22 -5.10
CA LEU A 284 15.11 -6.67 -5.04
C LEU A 284 15.13 -5.14 -5.18
N VAL A 285 14.25 -4.58 -6.01
CA VAL A 285 14.09 -3.13 -6.10
C VAL A 285 13.60 -2.58 -4.75
N VAL A 286 12.57 -3.17 -4.14
CA VAL A 286 12.05 -2.73 -2.84
C VAL A 286 13.12 -2.85 -1.75
N LEU A 287 13.88 -3.95 -1.69
CA LEU A 287 15.00 -4.11 -0.76
C LEU A 287 16.10 -3.07 -0.98
N SER A 288 16.39 -2.71 -2.24
CA SER A 288 17.31 -1.61 -2.57
C SER A 288 16.82 -0.28 -2.00
N LYS A 289 15.52 0.01 -2.09
CA LYS A 289 14.93 1.23 -1.52
C LYS A 289 14.96 1.22 0.00
N ILE A 290 14.67 0.08 0.63
CA ILE A 290 14.82 -0.10 2.08
C ILE A 290 16.27 0.18 2.49
N ALA A 291 17.25 -0.44 1.83
CA ALA A 291 18.68 -0.25 2.12
C ALA A 291 19.11 1.22 1.96
N TYR A 292 18.62 1.91 0.92
CA TYR A 292 18.85 3.34 0.74
C TYR A 292 18.30 4.16 1.92
N LEU A 293 17.05 3.93 2.31
CA LEU A 293 16.37 4.72 3.35
C LEU A 293 17.00 4.49 4.73
N ILE A 294 17.23 3.24 5.14
CA ILE A 294 17.85 2.97 6.44
C ILE A 294 19.28 3.51 6.52
N ARG A 295 20.03 3.52 5.41
CA ARG A 295 21.34 4.18 5.35
C ARG A 295 21.22 5.69 5.43
N LYS A 296 20.30 6.30 4.68
CA LYS A 296 20.11 7.76 4.66
C LYS A 296 19.76 8.30 6.05
N TYR A 297 18.91 7.58 6.78
CA TYR A 297 18.35 8.08 8.03
C TYR A 297 18.98 7.53 9.29
N LYS A 298 19.88 6.54 9.21
CA LYS A 298 20.59 6.06 10.40
C LYS A 298 21.21 7.24 11.17
N ASP A 299 20.88 7.36 12.45
CA ASP A 299 21.36 8.41 13.36
C ASP A 299 21.01 9.85 12.90
N SER A 300 20.01 10.00 12.02
CA SER A 300 19.56 11.30 11.52
C SER A 300 18.47 11.92 12.40
N ASP A 301 18.66 13.18 12.77
CA ASP A 301 17.64 14.00 13.44
C ASP A 301 16.65 14.67 12.46
N ALA A 302 16.69 14.32 11.17
CA ALA A 302 15.85 14.98 10.16
C ALA A 302 14.37 14.62 10.36
N GLU A 303 13.50 15.61 10.53
CA GLU A 303 12.04 15.42 10.59
C GLU A 303 11.46 15.17 9.18
N GLU A 304 11.85 14.07 8.54
CA GLU A 304 11.24 13.58 7.30
C GLU A 304 10.20 12.49 7.62
N TYR A 305 9.08 12.44 6.89
CA TYR A 305 8.06 11.40 7.07
C TYR A 305 8.65 9.99 6.97
N THR A 306 9.62 9.79 6.08
CA THR A 306 10.35 8.52 5.91
C THR A 306 11.42 8.29 6.98
N ASN A 307 11.63 9.21 7.93
CA ASN A 307 12.51 9.05 9.08
C ASN A 307 11.70 8.62 10.33
N GLY A 308 10.81 7.64 10.17
CA GLY A 308 9.96 7.15 11.26
C GLY A 308 10.68 6.16 12.19
N PRO A 309 10.13 5.87 13.39
CA PRO A 309 10.70 4.92 14.34
C PRO A 309 10.97 3.52 13.75
N ARG A 310 10.21 3.09 12.74
CA ARG A 310 10.40 1.79 12.07
C ARG A 310 11.67 1.73 11.22
N ILE A 311 11.96 2.80 10.49
CA ILE A 311 13.20 2.95 9.74
C ILE A 311 14.39 2.89 10.70
N GLN A 312 14.31 3.61 11.83
CA GLN A 312 15.35 3.59 12.84
C GLN A 312 15.53 2.19 13.44
N ARG A 313 14.45 1.51 13.83
CA ARG A 313 14.53 0.12 14.34
C ARG A 313 15.15 -0.87 13.35
N MET A 314 14.94 -0.68 12.05
CA MET A 314 15.63 -1.48 11.03
C MET A 314 17.09 -1.05 10.87
N ALA A 315 17.38 0.25 10.83
CA ALA A 315 18.72 0.80 10.72
C ALA A 315 19.62 0.42 11.92
N ASP A 316 19.05 0.26 13.11
CA ASP A 316 19.74 -0.16 14.34
C ASP A 316 20.24 -1.60 14.28
N ARG A 317 19.75 -2.40 13.34
CA ARG A 317 20.24 -3.78 13.09
C ARG A 317 21.57 -3.80 12.34
N PHE A 318 22.06 -2.64 11.90
CA PHE A 318 23.28 -2.50 11.14
C PHE A 318 24.14 -1.35 11.68
N THR A 319 25.46 -1.48 11.58
CA THR A 319 26.37 -0.35 11.82
C THR A 319 26.38 0.60 10.61
N PRO A 320 26.82 1.87 10.75
CA PRO A 320 26.97 2.77 9.61
C PRO A 320 27.86 2.20 8.49
N ASP A 321 28.98 1.56 8.86
CA ASP A 321 29.91 0.94 7.90
C ASP A 321 29.30 -0.28 7.19
N GLU A 322 28.45 -1.05 7.88
CA GLU A 322 27.69 -2.14 7.28
C GLU A 322 26.68 -1.61 6.26
N LEU A 323 25.98 -0.51 6.57
CA LEU A 323 24.99 0.08 5.66
C LEU A 323 25.63 0.67 4.40
N GLU A 324 26.83 1.27 4.51
CA GLU A 324 27.53 1.73 3.32
C GLU A 324 27.97 0.55 2.44
N GLN A 325 28.51 -0.52 3.04
CA GLN A 325 28.86 -1.73 2.29
C GLN A 325 27.64 -2.43 1.68
N LEU A 326 26.53 -2.52 2.41
CA LEU A 326 25.26 -3.04 1.90
C LEU A 326 24.77 -2.22 0.72
N TRP A 327 24.84 -0.89 0.79
CA TRP A 327 24.47 -0.05 -0.35
C TRP A 327 25.32 -0.31 -1.58
N GLN A 328 26.64 -0.53 -1.41
CA GLN A 328 27.50 -0.86 -2.55
C GLN A 328 27.05 -2.14 -3.28
N ARG A 329 26.41 -3.10 -2.58
CA ARG A 329 25.82 -4.31 -3.20
C ARG A 329 24.62 -3.98 -4.10
N PHE A 330 23.88 -2.93 -3.78
CA PHE A 330 22.73 -2.47 -4.56
C PHE A 330 23.09 -1.45 -5.64
N ALA A 331 24.30 -0.88 -5.64
CA ALA A 331 24.66 0.24 -6.52
C ALA A 331 24.49 -0.07 -8.01
N VAL A 332 24.71 -1.31 -8.45
CA VAL A 332 24.50 -1.70 -9.86
C VAL A 332 23.01 -1.72 -10.21
N LEU A 333 22.18 -2.34 -9.37
CA LEU A 333 20.73 -2.37 -9.53
C LEU A 333 20.15 -0.95 -9.51
N ASP A 334 20.54 -0.14 -8.53
CA ASP A 334 20.02 1.21 -8.36
C ASP A 334 20.35 2.13 -9.56
N ARG A 335 21.56 2.01 -10.13
CA ARG A 335 21.92 2.72 -11.36
C ARG A 335 21.08 2.26 -12.56
N LYS A 336 20.79 0.97 -12.67
CA LYS A 336 19.97 0.42 -13.77
C LYS A 336 18.50 0.86 -13.70
N LEU A 337 18.03 1.31 -12.54
CA LEU A 337 16.70 1.87 -12.34
C LEU A 337 16.62 3.37 -12.67
N GLN A 338 17.72 3.99 -13.08
CA GLN A 338 17.80 5.44 -13.28
C GLN A 338 18.26 5.81 -14.69
N SER A 339 17.75 6.93 -15.18
CA SER A 339 18.28 7.63 -16.34
C SER A 339 19.29 8.71 -15.95
N ASP A 340 20.13 9.10 -16.91
CA ASP A 340 21.10 10.20 -16.75
C ASP A 340 20.46 11.57 -16.50
N THR A 341 19.20 11.74 -16.90
CA THR A 341 18.42 12.98 -16.74
C THR A 341 17.16 12.74 -15.93
N LYS A 342 16.56 13.80 -15.38
CA LYS A 342 15.26 13.68 -14.71
C LYS A 342 14.17 13.44 -15.74
N GLN A 343 13.38 12.38 -15.53
CA GLN A 343 12.14 12.09 -16.24
C GLN A 343 10.95 12.65 -15.47
N TYR A 344 9.84 12.83 -16.18
CA TYR A 344 8.55 13.13 -15.59
C TYR A 344 7.49 12.37 -16.36
N GLU A 345 6.70 11.57 -15.65
CA GLU A 345 5.50 10.95 -16.19
C GLU A 345 4.29 11.49 -15.41
N PRO A 346 3.29 12.06 -16.09
CA PRO A 346 2.11 12.55 -15.42
C PRO A 346 1.31 11.42 -14.75
N LEU A 347 0.47 11.80 -13.78
CA LEU A 347 -0.42 10.89 -13.04
C LEU A 347 0.31 9.86 -12.15
N PHE A 348 1.62 9.98 -11.96
CA PHE A 348 2.30 9.41 -10.80
C PHE A 348 2.29 10.44 -9.66
N GLN A 349 2.39 9.98 -8.41
CA GLN A 349 2.36 10.86 -7.23
C GLN A 349 3.70 11.58 -6.96
N SER A 350 4.55 11.71 -7.97
CA SER A 350 5.92 12.20 -7.84
C SER A 350 6.26 13.30 -8.85
N GLY A 351 7.15 14.21 -8.46
CA GLY A 351 7.74 15.19 -9.38
C GLY A 351 8.83 14.59 -10.29
N PRO A 352 9.51 15.44 -11.08
CA PRO A 352 10.60 14.98 -11.95
C PRO A 352 11.76 14.34 -11.17
N MET A 353 12.17 13.13 -11.56
CA MET A 353 13.21 12.34 -10.88
C MET A 353 14.03 11.49 -11.86
N THR A 354 15.16 10.95 -11.42
CA THR A 354 16.01 10.10 -12.27
C THR A 354 15.50 8.67 -12.41
N TYR A 355 14.67 8.17 -11.49
CA TYR A 355 14.13 6.82 -11.57
C TYR A 355 13.17 6.63 -12.74
N PHE A 356 13.25 5.48 -13.39
CA PHE A 356 12.29 5.08 -14.42
C PHE A 356 10.90 4.85 -13.81
N PHE A 357 9.88 5.41 -14.44
CA PHE A 357 8.49 5.25 -14.01
C PHE A 357 7.89 3.90 -14.40
N PHE A 358 8.35 3.34 -15.52
CA PHE A 358 7.79 2.13 -16.12
C PHE A 358 8.79 1.00 -16.18
N ASP A 359 10.00 1.27 -16.69
CA ASP A 359 10.90 0.23 -17.13
C ASP A 359 11.66 -0.43 -15.97
N MET A 360 11.53 -1.75 -15.86
CA MET A 360 12.43 -2.58 -15.06
C MET A 360 13.83 -2.66 -15.70
N PRO A 361 14.88 -3.00 -14.93
CA PRO A 361 16.23 -3.20 -15.46
C PRO A 361 16.24 -4.19 -16.65
N GLN A 362 16.70 -3.74 -17.81
CA GLN A 362 16.86 -4.62 -18.97
C GLN A 362 18.09 -5.52 -18.81
N ASP A 363 17.94 -6.78 -19.24
CA ASP A 363 18.99 -7.81 -19.23
C ASP A 363 19.71 -7.90 -17.87
N PHE A 364 18.93 -7.87 -16.78
CA PHE A 364 19.45 -7.94 -15.42
C PHE A 364 18.51 -8.77 -14.56
N SER A 365 18.95 -9.99 -14.28
CA SER A 365 18.24 -10.99 -13.48
C SER A 365 18.68 -10.98 -12.01
N VAL A 366 18.06 -11.82 -11.19
CA VAL A 366 18.50 -12.07 -9.80
C VAL A 366 19.93 -12.61 -9.77
N ASP A 367 20.31 -13.46 -10.73
CA ASP A 367 21.66 -14.00 -10.84
C ASP A 367 22.69 -12.91 -11.19
N ASP A 368 22.32 -11.97 -12.06
CA ASP A 368 23.17 -10.81 -12.39
C ASP A 368 23.35 -9.88 -11.17
N PHE A 369 22.29 -9.73 -10.36
CA PHE A 369 22.39 -9.00 -9.08
C PHE A 369 23.39 -9.66 -8.14
N ILE A 370 23.30 -10.98 -7.94
CA ILE A 370 24.25 -11.74 -7.11
C ILE A 370 25.68 -11.60 -7.65
N ALA A 371 25.86 -11.76 -8.97
CA ALA A 371 27.16 -11.64 -9.62
C ALA A 371 27.78 -10.23 -9.45
N SER A 372 26.95 -9.20 -9.30
CA SER A 372 27.36 -7.80 -9.14
C SER A 372 27.88 -7.43 -7.74
N TRP A 373 27.79 -8.32 -6.75
CA TRP A 373 28.23 -8.03 -5.39
C TRP A 373 29.75 -7.84 -5.24
N ASN A 374 30.54 -8.26 -6.24
CA ASN A 374 32.00 -8.31 -6.20
C ASN A 374 32.70 -7.06 -6.72
#